data_AF-A0A1C7N2Z9-F1
#
_entry.id   AF-A0A1C7N2Z9-F1
#
_cell.length_a   1.000
_cell.length_b   1.000
_cell.length_c   1.000
_cell.angle_alpha   90.00
_cell.angle_beta   90.00
_cell.angle_gamma   90.00
#
_symmetry.space_group_name_H-M   'P 1'
#
loop_
_entity.id
_entity.type
_entity.pdbx_description
1 polymer ?
#
loop_
_entity_poly.entity_id
_entity_poly.type
_entity_poly.pdbx_seq_one_letter_code
_entity_poly.pdbx_strand_id
1 'polypeptide(L)'
;MPSKNSSVNNKKMPKKSNEAKAVKSQEKKDKPEINVTSKSSPEEILHASWSFISAYQFFHMFRAYFKLPASFSIESLEQALLYGEQLNESAQTTRESSISSEISVSTEQPSKTLAEFMTKIICPLLSTRQRQNTTLYNFDESLRQLFPDVSFFKLDILRKIDLLKKIEQAYMDLKDEDFVTYKNENFIPDDMRLEPLGTDSKGWTYWYFGGFRLYREIPIPQGKKGIDMLNSRDFTFELVCHSIESWHQTVKIFESTKSKGAAKELGVKICELALEIIGKMEAREAARLRNEAKLKKARELELVPRKRSRRLEVKFDEEAKRQKIEEEEKQREAFERIERRNRLNEEEKEKREMKIEEARLKNDLHTYLTQRMADKDITQDELASLRELRLGIFSTTTEQVRKEKMKGWVQLLENPVTAKINEQHVTFVGDSLPEAFDSILLRNTLKTYLSTLMTFRFETNLLHDIYKKLLLKNGYSNIEAFCTDLNLLFESIDEKDRNHALNLLLSVFPHAK
;
A
#
# COMPACT_ATOMS: atom_id res chain seq x y z
N MET A 1 -59.21 -67.92 -16.08
CA MET A 1 -58.63 -69.26 -16.30
C MET A 1 -59.09 -69.74 -17.67
N PRO A 2 -58.24 -70.21 -18.60
CA PRO A 2 -56.77 -70.14 -18.69
C PRO A 2 -56.31 -68.85 -19.46
N SER A 3 -55.26 -68.85 -20.30
CA SER A 3 -53.86 -68.63 -19.89
C SER A 3 -52.90 -68.22 -21.04
N LYS A 4 -51.91 -67.36 -20.71
CA LYS A 4 -50.57 -67.15 -21.35
C LYS A 4 -50.40 -66.43 -22.71
N ASN A 5 -49.41 -65.51 -22.71
CA ASN A 5 -48.39 -65.15 -23.71
C ASN A 5 -48.77 -65.06 -25.21
N SER A 6 -48.45 -63.97 -25.92
CA SER A 6 -47.05 -63.58 -26.18
C SER A 6 -46.91 -62.24 -26.92
N SER A 7 -45.67 -61.76 -26.96
CA SER A 7 -45.14 -60.53 -27.58
C SER A 7 -45.53 -60.24 -29.03
N VAL A 8 -45.89 -58.99 -29.34
CA VAL A 8 -45.60 -58.31 -30.62
C VAL A 8 -45.25 -56.84 -30.36
N ASN A 9 -44.22 -56.34 -31.04
CA ASN A 9 -43.76 -54.94 -30.97
C ASN A 9 -44.24 -54.14 -32.21
N ASN A 10 -44.16 -52.80 -32.15
CA ASN A 10 -44.45 -51.80 -33.19
C ASN A 10 -45.92 -51.52 -33.59
N LYS A 11 -46.42 -50.34 -33.20
CA LYS A 11 -47.09 -49.41 -34.14
C LYS A 11 -47.07 -47.93 -33.70
N LYS A 12 -46.65 -47.10 -34.66
CA LYS A 12 -46.76 -45.63 -34.87
C LYS A 12 -47.60 -44.77 -33.88
N MET A 13 -46.98 -43.66 -33.46
CA MET A 13 -47.46 -42.24 -33.41
C MET A 13 -48.98 -41.94 -33.55
N PRO A 14 -49.56 -40.91 -32.86
CA PRO A 14 -49.05 -39.51 -33.03
C PRO A 14 -49.28 -38.42 -31.94
N LYS A 15 -48.47 -37.34 -32.09
CA LYS A 15 -48.78 -35.89 -31.91
C LYS A 15 -48.98 -35.23 -30.52
N LYS A 16 -48.42 -33.99 -30.47
CA LYS A 16 -48.55 -32.89 -29.49
C LYS A 16 -47.81 -33.11 -28.16
N SER A 17 -47.16 -32.10 -27.55
CA SER A 17 -47.06 -30.65 -27.87
C SER A 17 -45.71 -30.06 -27.47
N ASN A 18 -45.29 -28.97 -28.13
CA ASN A 18 -44.08 -28.23 -27.80
C ASN A 18 -44.20 -27.48 -26.47
N GLU A 19 -43.27 -27.71 -25.54
CA GLU A 19 -42.83 -26.71 -24.58
C GLU A 19 -41.30 -26.62 -24.62
N ALA A 20 -40.79 -25.50 -25.16
CA ALA A 20 -39.36 -25.25 -25.22
C ALA A 20 -38.85 -24.78 -23.84
N LYS A 21 -38.49 -25.74 -22.97
CA LYS A 21 -37.74 -25.41 -21.75
C LYS A 21 -36.33 -24.98 -22.13
N ALA A 22 -36.08 -23.67 -22.00
CA ALA A 22 -34.77 -23.07 -22.19
C ALA A 22 -33.73 -23.77 -21.29
N VAL A 23 -32.71 -24.36 -21.91
CA VAL A 23 -31.57 -24.94 -21.21
C VAL A 23 -30.75 -23.79 -20.64
N LYS A 24 -30.97 -23.47 -19.36
CA LYS A 24 -30.01 -22.68 -18.59
C LYS A 24 -28.76 -23.54 -18.38
N SER A 25 -27.73 -23.27 -19.17
CA SER A 25 -26.37 -23.72 -18.88
C SER A 25 -25.94 -23.11 -17.53
N GLN A 26 -26.08 -23.88 -16.45
CA GLN A 26 -25.38 -23.60 -15.21
C GLN A 26 -23.89 -23.82 -15.47
N GLU A 27 -23.15 -22.72 -15.64
CA GLU A 27 -21.70 -22.74 -15.48
C GLU A 27 -21.40 -23.38 -14.12
N LYS A 28 -20.73 -24.53 -14.13
CA LYS A 28 -20.16 -25.09 -12.91
C LYS A 28 -19.15 -24.05 -12.41
N LYS A 29 -19.34 -23.54 -11.19
CA LYS A 29 -18.27 -22.83 -10.51
C LYS A 29 -17.14 -23.81 -10.27
N ASP A 30 -16.05 -23.67 -11.02
CA ASP A 30 -14.81 -24.39 -10.74
C ASP A 30 -14.40 -24.09 -9.30
N LYS A 31 -14.15 -25.16 -8.53
CA LYS A 31 -13.73 -25.04 -7.15
C LYS A 31 -12.26 -24.60 -7.09
N PRO A 32 -11.85 -23.88 -6.03
CA PRO A 32 -10.45 -23.60 -5.82
C PRO A 32 -9.70 -24.90 -5.48
N GLU A 33 -8.59 -25.12 -6.19
CA GLU A 33 -7.69 -26.27 -6.06
C GLU A 33 -6.25 -25.76 -6.18
N ILE A 34 -5.35 -26.36 -5.40
CA ILE A 34 -3.91 -26.07 -5.38
C ILE A 34 -3.21 -27.32 -5.89
N ASN A 35 -2.28 -27.14 -6.84
CA ASN A 35 -1.57 -28.25 -7.49
C ASN A 35 -0.23 -28.58 -6.81
N VAL A 36 0.20 -27.78 -5.84
CA VAL A 36 1.42 -28.01 -5.06
C VAL A 36 1.20 -29.15 -4.06
N THR A 37 2.18 -30.05 -3.97
CA THR A 37 2.18 -31.19 -3.04
C THR A 37 3.54 -31.31 -2.37
N SER A 38 3.65 -32.16 -1.35
CA SER A 38 4.91 -32.55 -0.68
C SER A 38 5.99 -33.13 -1.62
N LYS A 39 5.65 -33.40 -2.89
CA LYS A 39 6.55 -33.88 -3.94
C LYS A 39 6.84 -32.84 -5.04
N SER A 40 6.29 -31.64 -4.93
CA SER A 40 6.57 -30.52 -5.84
C SER A 40 8.02 -30.05 -5.71
N SER A 41 8.44 -29.14 -6.58
CA SER A 41 9.78 -28.56 -6.51
C SER A 41 9.99 -27.80 -5.18
N PRO A 42 11.23 -27.67 -4.69
CA PRO A 42 11.51 -26.95 -3.46
C PRO A 42 11.04 -25.49 -3.44
N GLU A 43 11.04 -24.84 -4.61
CA GLU A 43 10.55 -23.47 -4.81
C GLU A 43 9.03 -23.38 -4.66
N GLU A 44 8.27 -24.23 -5.36
CA GLU A 44 6.81 -24.32 -5.23
C GLU A 44 6.38 -24.62 -3.78
N ILE A 45 7.11 -25.49 -3.09
CA ILE A 45 6.86 -25.79 -1.67
C ILE A 45 7.07 -24.55 -0.77
N LEU A 46 8.11 -23.75 -0.99
CA LEU A 46 8.30 -22.50 -0.25
C LEU A 46 7.18 -21.49 -0.56
N HIS A 47 6.76 -21.40 -1.82
CA HIS A 47 5.71 -20.48 -2.27
C HIS A 47 4.31 -20.86 -1.76
N ALA A 48 4.08 -22.15 -1.44
CA ALA A 48 2.83 -22.66 -0.88
C ALA A 48 2.84 -22.83 0.66
N SER A 49 4.00 -22.71 1.32
CA SER A 49 4.12 -23.05 2.75
C SER A 49 3.83 -21.88 3.68
N TRP A 50 2.67 -21.93 4.35
CA TRP A 50 2.33 -21.01 5.44
C TRP A 50 3.31 -21.09 6.63
N SER A 51 3.92 -22.26 6.85
CA SER A 51 4.98 -22.44 7.86
C SER A 51 6.24 -21.65 7.49
N PHE A 52 6.67 -21.66 6.23
CA PHE A 52 7.81 -20.84 5.79
C PHE A 52 7.52 -19.33 5.96
N ILE A 53 6.34 -18.92 5.51
CA ILE A 53 5.87 -17.53 5.55
C ILE A 53 5.78 -17.00 6.99
N SER A 54 5.17 -17.77 7.91
CA SER A 54 5.07 -17.36 9.31
C SER A 54 6.43 -17.29 10.01
N ALA A 55 7.34 -18.22 9.72
CA ALA A 55 8.72 -18.16 10.20
C ALA A 55 9.44 -16.89 9.70
N TYR A 56 9.35 -16.59 8.39
CA TYR A 56 9.91 -15.36 7.83
C TYR A 56 9.35 -14.12 8.54
N GLN A 57 8.02 -14.03 8.73
CA GLN A 57 7.39 -12.88 9.36
C GLN A 57 7.88 -12.68 10.80
N PHE A 58 8.06 -13.77 11.57
CA PHE A 58 8.65 -13.71 12.91
C PHE A 58 10.09 -13.15 12.88
N PHE A 59 10.98 -13.71 12.06
CA PHE A 59 12.37 -13.23 11.97
C PHE A 59 12.48 -11.81 11.41
N HIS A 60 11.56 -11.40 10.52
CA HIS A 60 11.51 -10.04 10.00
C HIS A 60 11.01 -9.03 11.05
N MET A 61 10.01 -9.40 11.85
CA MET A 61 9.49 -8.55 12.94
C MET A 61 10.58 -8.29 14.01
N PHE A 62 11.22 -9.37 14.47
CA PHE A 62 12.27 -9.30 15.49
C PHE A 62 13.69 -9.08 14.90
N ARG A 63 13.79 -8.57 13.66
CA ARG A 63 15.07 -8.43 12.93
C ARG A 63 16.13 -7.60 13.65
N ALA A 64 15.73 -6.57 14.41
CA ALA A 64 16.66 -5.73 15.16
C ALA A 64 17.23 -6.48 16.38
N TYR A 65 16.41 -7.25 17.09
CA TYR A 65 16.85 -8.17 18.15
C TYR A 65 17.84 -9.20 17.60
N PHE A 66 17.51 -9.86 16.49
CA PHE A 66 18.40 -10.81 15.80
C PHE A 66 19.61 -10.16 15.11
N LYS A 67 19.70 -8.82 15.06
CA LYS A 67 20.75 -8.07 14.36
C LYS A 67 20.89 -8.51 12.89
N LEU A 68 19.75 -8.76 12.23
CA LEU A 68 19.64 -9.02 10.80
C LEU A 68 19.71 -7.71 10.00
N PRO A 69 20.20 -7.72 8.75
CA PRO A 69 20.26 -6.53 7.92
C PRO A 69 18.88 -5.88 7.70
N ALA A 70 18.83 -4.55 7.56
CA ALA A 70 17.60 -3.84 7.19
C ALA A 70 17.07 -4.26 5.80
N SER A 71 17.94 -4.78 4.94
CA SER A 71 17.66 -5.37 3.62
C SER A 71 17.11 -6.81 3.68
N PHE A 72 17.03 -7.45 4.85
CA PHE A 72 16.52 -8.82 5.00
C PHE A 72 15.09 -8.94 4.46
N SER A 73 14.95 -9.70 3.39
CA SER A 73 13.68 -9.91 2.67
C SER A 73 13.38 -11.40 2.46
N ILE A 74 12.13 -11.71 2.16
CA ILE A 74 11.69 -13.08 1.91
C ILE A 74 12.42 -13.70 0.70
N GLU A 75 12.75 -12.92 -0.33
CA GLU A 75 13.59 -13.39 -1.45
C GLU A 75 14.98 -13.79 -0.97
N SER A 76 15.62 -12.98 -0.11
CA SER A 76 16.97 -13.28 0.38
C SER A 76 17.02 -14.56 1.21
N LEU A 77 15.98 -14.81 2.02
CA LEU A 77 15.85 -16.03 2.80
C LEU A 77 15.55 -17.24 1.90
N GLU A 78 14.62 -17.11 0.95
CA GLU A 78 14.26 -18.17 0.01
C GLU A 78 15.48 -18.65 -0.80
N GLN A 79 16.23 -17.70 -1.38
CA GLN A 79 17.46 -17.98 -2.12
C GLN A 79 18.53 -18.63 -1.22
N ALA A 80 18.65 -18.19 0.04
CA ALA A 80 19.53 -18.79 1.03
C ALA A 80 19.13 -20.24 1.40
N LEU A 81 17.83 -20.55 1.48
CA LEU A 81 17.35 -21.92 1.76
C LEU A 81 17.51 -22.88 0.57
N LEU A 82 17.30 -22.37 -0.66
CA LEU A 82 17.38 -23.13 -1.91
C LEU A 82 18.82 -23.38 -2.36
N TYR A 83 19.66 -22.33 -2.36
CA TYR A 83 21.00 -22.34 -2.97
C TYR A 83 22.13 -22.08 -1.97
N GLY A 84 21.84 -21.98 -0.67
CA GLY A 84 22.86 -21.83 0.36
C GLY A 84 23.63 -23.13 0.61
N GLU A 85 24.92 -23.11 0.33
CA GLU A 85 25.86 -24.21 0.55
C GLU A 85 26.71 -23.97 1.81
N GLN A 86 27.49 -24.99 2.20
CA GLN A 86 28.41 -24.87 3.34
C GLN A 86 29.62 -23.98 2.98
N LEU A 87 29.93 -23.01 3.84
CA LEU A 87 31.13 -22.18 3.69
C LEU A 87 32.38 -22.98 4.05
N ASN A 88 33.38 -22.97 3.16
CA ASN A 88 34.68 -23.62 3.38
C ASN A 88 35.73 -22.62 3.86
N GLU A 89 36.34 -22.93 5.00
CA GLU A 89 37.36 -22.08 5.66
C GLU A 89 38.67 -21.99 4.84
N SER A 90 39.00 -23.05 4.10
CA SER A 90 40.22 -23.17 3.26
C SER A 90 40.26 -22.24 2.03
N ALA A 91 39.17 -21.55 1.70
CA ALA A 91 39.11 -20.64 0.56
C ALA A 91 39.76 -19.27 0.82
N GLN A 92 40.07 -18.90 2.07
CA GLN A 92 40.68 -17.62 2.40
C GLN A 92 42.22 -17.64 2.38
N THR A 93 42.86 -18.72 2.79
CA THR A 93 44.33 -18.77 2.98
C THR A 93 45.14 -18.81 1.67
N THR A 94 44.50 -18.83 0.50
CA THR A 94 45.15 -18.84 -0.83
C THR A 94 44.90 -17.59 -1.67
N ARG A 95 44.19 -16.57 -1.18
CA ARG A 95 43.75 -15.40 -1.98
C ARG A 95 44.34 -14.03 -1.61
N GLU A 96 45.37 -13.95 -0.77
CA GLU A 96 46.06 -12.67 -0.47
C GLU A 96 47.29 -12.36 -1.36
N SER A 97 47.75 -13.30 -2.20
CA SER A 97 48.98 -13.13 -3.00
C SER A 97 48.82 -13.15 -4.53
N SER A 98 47.59 -13.19 -5.05
CA SER A 98 47.33 -13.21 -6.50
C SER A 98 46.30 -12.18 -6.93
N ILE A 99 46.75 -11.25 -7.78
CA ILE A 99 45.95 -10.19 -8.38
C ILE A 99 45.03 -10.80 -9.45
N SER A 100 43.88 -11.31 -9.02
CA SER A 100 42.75 -11.66 -9.89
C SER A 100 41.48 -11.04 -9.32
N SER A 101 40.98 -10.04 -10.04
CA SER A 101 39.88 -9.17 -9.66
C SER A 101 38.52 -9.88 -9.72
N GLU A 102 38.18 -10.63 -8.66
CA GLU A 102 36.81 -11.05 -8.36
C GLU A 102 36.25 -10.26 -7.17
N ILE A 103 36.21 -8.92 -7.31
CA ILE A 103 35.39 -8.09 -6.41
C ILE A 103 33.94 -8.25 -6.85
N SER A 104 33.26 -9.16 -6.16
CA SER A 104 31.87 -9.54 -6.34
C SER A 104 30.98 -8.30 -6.41
N VAL A 105 30.11 -8.27 -7.41
CA VAL A 105 28.92 -7.42 -7.38
C VAL A 105 28.11 -7.77 -6.12
N SER A 106 27.33 -6.81 -5.60
CA SER A 106 26.45 -7.00 -4.44
C SER A 106 25.22 -7.88 -4.74
N THR A 107 25.42 -9.03 -5.37
CA THR A 107 24.69 -10.26 -5.07
C THR A 107 25.41 -10.90 -3.89
N GLU A 108 24.84 -10.78 -2.70
CA GLU A 108 25.30 -11.57 -1.55
C GLU A 108 25.26 -13.05 -1.94
N GLN A 109 26.35 -13.77 -1.69
CA GLN A 109 26.41 -15.20 -1.99
C GLN A 109 25.39 -15.94 -1.13
N PRO A 110 24.46 -16.74 -1.68
CA PRO A 110 23.40 -17.39 -0.90
C PRO A 110 23.93 -18.17 0.30
N SER A 111 25.08 -18.84 0.17
CA SER A 111 25.80 -19.54 1.24
C SER A 111 26.23 -18.61 2.40
N LYS A 112 26.65 -17.38 2.07
CA LYS A 112 27.03 -16.37 3.06
C LYS A 112 25.79 -15.77 3.74
N THR A 113 24.77 -15.40 2.98
CA THR A 113 23.49 -14.91 3.53
C THR A 113 22.84 -15.96 4.42
N LEU A 114 22.85 -17.24 4.03
CA LEU A 114 22.40 -18.36 4.84
C LEU A 114 23.20 -18.48 6.13
N ALA A 115 24.53 -18.52 6.04
CA ALA A 115 25.39 -18.65 7.21
C ALA A 115 25.21 -17.49 8.19
N GLU A 116 25.14 -16.25 7.70
CA GLU A 116 24.89 -15.06 8.51
C GLU A 116 23.51 -15.14 9.18
N PHE A 117 22.45 -15.40 8.42
CA PHE A 117 21.09 -15.57 8.96
C PHE A 117 21.02 -16.66 10.03
N MET A 118 21.48 -17.88 9.72
CA MET A 118 21.45 -19.02 10.64
C MET A 118 22.27 -18.75 11.91
N THR A 119 23.49 -18.21 11.78
CA THR A 119 24.33 -17.80 12.93
C THR A 119 23.60 -16.81 13.82
N LYS A 120 22.97 -15.77 13.23
CA LYS A 120 22.25 -14.74 13.98
C LYS A 120 21.04 -15.27 14.75
N ILE A 121 20.28 -16.20 14.16
CA ILE A 121 19.07 -16.75 14.82
C ILE A 121 19.37 -17.90 15.79
N ILE A 122 20.50 -18.63 15.68
CA ILE A 122 20.86 -19.67 16.65
C ILE A 122 21.65 -19.13 17.85
N CYS A 123 22.48 -18.11 17.66
CA CYS A 123 23.36 -17.61 18.72
C CYS A 123 22.64 -17.24 20.02
N PRO A 124 21.51 -16.50 20.04
CA PRO A 124 20.83 -16.19 21.29
C PRO A 124 20.27 -17.41 22.04
N LEU A 125 19.95 -18.51 21.34
CA LEU A 125 19.51 -19.78 21.95
C LEU A 125 20.65 -20.59 22.60
N LEU A 126 21.91 -20.25 22.31
CA LEU A 126 23.09 -20.97 22.79
C LEU A 126 23.60 -20.41 24.14
N SER A 127 24.21 -21.27 24.96
CA SER A 127 24.88 -20.81 26.18
C SER A 127 26.06 -19.88 25.87
N THR A 128 26.45 -19.03 26.82
CA THR A 128 27.52 -18.03 26.64
C THR A 128 28.83 -18.62 26.12
N ARG A 129 29.20 -19.84 26.56
CA ARG A 129 30.39 -20.56 26.08
C ARG A 129 30.24 -21.04 24.63
N GLN A 130 29.04 -21.47 24.24
CA GLN A 130 28.78 -21.92 22.86
C GLN A 130 28.77 -20.72 21.90
N ARG A 131 28.13 -19.61 22.28
CA ARG A 131 28.10 -18.35 21.52
C ARG A 131 29.47 -17.84 21.10
N GLN A 132 30.50 -18.05 21.93
CA GLN A 132 31.88 -17.64 21.62
C GLN A 132 32.55 -18.51 20.53
N ASN A 133 32.07 -19.74 20.34
CA ASN A 133 32.62 -20.69 19.37
C ASN A 133 31.80 -20.76 18.06
N THR A 134 30.61 -20.17 18.02
CA THR A 134 29.75 -20.16 16.83
C THR A 134 30.19 -19.08 15.86
N THR A 135 30.45 -19.49 14.63
CA THR A 135 30.93 -18.67 13.51
C THR A 135 30.11 -18.96 12.24
N LEU A 136 30.34 -18.17 11.19
CA LEU A 136 29.73 -18.39 9.87
C LEU A 136 30.09 -19.74 9.24
N TYR A 137 31.18 -20.39 9.66
CA TYR A 137 31.68 -21.63 9.05
C TYR A 137 31.19 -22.90 9.79
N ASN A 138 30.85 -22.80 11.08
CA ASN A 138 30.44 -23.93 11.93
C ASN A 138 29.04 -23.79 12.53
N PHE A 139 28.16 -22.98 11.93
CA PHE A 139 26.78 -22.82 12.40
C PHE A 139 25.99 -24.16 12.37
N ASP A 140 26.27 -25.08 11.43
CA ASP A 140 25.62 -26.41 11.39
C ASP A 140 26.02 -27.31 12.57
N GLU A 141 27.25 -27.17 13.08
CA GLU A 141 27.69 -27.85 14.30
C GLU A 141 27.02 -27.22 15.53
N SER A 142 26.91 -25.90 15.57
CA SER A 142 26.21 -25.18 16.64
C SER A 142 24.71 -25.50 16.66
N LEU A 143 24.11 -25.70 15.48
CA LEU A 143 22.72 -26.14 15.31
C LEU A 143 22.48 -27.54 15.89
N ARG A 144 23.41 -28.49 15.68
CA ARG A 144 23.34 -29.84 16.27
C ARG A 144 23.34 -29.86 17.80
N GLN A 145 23.90 -28.82 18.43
CA GLN A 145 23.89 -28.70 19.90
C GLN A 145 22.53 -28.25 20.45
N LEU A 146 21.71 -27.56 19.63
CA LEU A 146 20.31 -27.21 19.95
C LEU A 146 19.33 -28.31 19.53
N PHE A 147 19.55 -28.88 18.35
CA PHE A 147 18.71 -29.91 17.75
C PHE A 147 19.59 -31.11 17.36
N PRO A 148 19.77 -32.08 18.27
CA PRO A 148 20.42 -33.35 17.96
C PRO A 148 19.83 -33.99 16.69
N ASP A 149 20.67 -34.75 15.98
CA ASP A 149 20.34 -35.43 14.72
C ASP A 149 20.05 -34.53 13.49
N VAL A 150 20.10 -33.19 13.62
CA VAL A 150 19.89 -32.26 12.50
C VAL A 150 21.20 -31.88 11.80
N SER A 151 21.25 -32.02 10.47
CA SER A 151 22.28 -31.36 9.65
C SER A 151 21.61 -30.62 8.51
N PHE A 152 21.65 -29.29 8.57
CA PHE A 152 20.90 -28.36 7.74
C PHE A 152 21.05 -28.64 6.23
N PHE A 153 22.28 -28.87 5.78
CA PHE A 153 22.59 -29.12 4.36
C PHE A 153 22.12 -30.49 3.86
N LYS A 154 21.77 -31.42 4.76
CA LYS A 154 21.20 -32.74 4.43
C LYS A 154 19.67 -32.76 4.48
N LEU A 155 19.03 -31.67 4.93
CA LEU A 155 17.58 -31.57 5.01
C LEU A 155 16.97 -31.25 3.65
N ASP A 156 15.86 -31.92 3.32
CA ASP A 156 14.93 -31.43 2.30
C ASP A 156 14.29 -30.09 2.73
N ILE A 157 13.58 -29.44 1.82
CA ILE A 157 13.04 -28.10 2.10
C ILE A 157 11.95 -28.10 3.16
N LEU A 158 11.14 -29.16 3.26
CA LEU A 158 10.10 -29.28 4.29
C LEU A 158 10.74 -29.38 5.67
N ARG A 159 11.81 -30.17 5.80
CA ARG A 159 12.58 -30.27 7.05
C ARG A 159 13.36 -28.99 7.39
N LYS A 160 13.83 -28.23 6.39
CA LYS A 160 14.38 -26.88 6.61
C LYS A 160 13.31 -25.93 7.17
N ILE A 161 12.08 -25.97 6.64
CA ILE A 161 10.95 -25.17 7.14
C ILE A 161 10.55 -25.61 8.55
N ASP A 162 10.41 -26.92 8.81
CA ASP A 162 10.16 -27.49 10.15
C ASP A 162 11.20 -26.99 11.16
N LEU A 163 12.47 -26.94 10.77
CA LEU A 163 13.55 -26.46 11.61
C LEU A 163 13.41 -24.96 11.93
N LEU A 164 13.08 -24.11 10.95
CA LEU A 164 12.83 -22.69 11.22
C LEU A 164 11.66 -22.49 12.18
N LYS A 165 10.57 -23.27 12.06
CA LYS A 165 9.47 -23.26 13.02
C LYS A 165 9.88 -23.74 14.41
N LYS A 166 10.79 -24.73 14.52
CA LYS A 166 11.36 -25.17 15.81
C LYS A 166 12.22 -24.08 16.46
N ILE A 167 12.99 -23.32 15.67
CA ILE A 167 13.77 -22.19 16.17
C ILE A 167 12.83 -21.08 16.67
N GLU A 168 11.80 -20.71 15.90
CA GLU A 168 10.75 -19.76 16.31
C GLU A 168 10.06 -20.20 17.60
N GLN A 169 9.63 -21.46 17.70
CA GLN A 169 8.99 -22.00 18.89
C GLN A 169 9.93 -21.96 20.10
N ALA A 170 11.22 -22.29 19.92
CA ALA A 170 12.22 -22.19 20.98
C ALA A 170 12.39 -20.75 21.50
N TYR A 171 12.22 -19.72 20.66
CA TYR A 171 12.17 -18.32 21.12
C TYR A 171 10.89 -17.96 21.86
N MET A 172 9.76 -18.54 21.49
CA MET A 172 8.48 -18.31 22.17
C MET A 172 8.42 -18.99 23.55
N ASP A 173 9.13 -20.11 23.72
CA ASP A 173 9.31 -20.80 24.99
C ASP A 173 10.48 -20.23 25.83
N LEU A 174 11.29 -19.34 25.25
CA LEU A 174 12.46 -18.75 25.89
C LEU A 174 12.06 -17.75 26.98
N LYS A 175 12.60 -17.92 28.18
CA LYS A 175 12.48 -16.96 29.30
C LYS A 175 13.65 -15.96 29.33
N ASP A 176 14.12 -15.56 28.16
CA ASP A 176 15.20 -14.57 28.03
C ASP A 176 14.64 -13.18 28.33
N GLU A 177 15.11 -12.56 29.41
CA GLU A 177 14.65 -11.24 29.85
C GLU A 177 14.88 -10.16 28.79
N ASP A 178 15.96 -10.26 28.01
CA ASP A 178 16.25 -9.31 26.92
C ASP A 178 15.20 -9.44 25.79
N PHE A 179 14.87 -10.68 25.38
CA PHE A 179 13.87 -10.92 24.34
C PHE A 179 12.44 -10.59 24.82
N VAL A 180 12.10 -10.94 26.06
CA VAL A 180 10.80 -10.66 26.66
C VAL A 180 10.60 -9.15 26.84
N THR A 181 11.63 -8.42 27.26
CA THR A 181 11.59 -6.95 27.36
C THR A 181 11.49 -6.32 25.98
N TYR A 182 12.36 -6.70 25.04
CA TYR A 182 12.32 -6.21 23.66
C TYR A 182 10.94 -6.41 23.03
N LYS A 183 10.33 -7.59 23.24
CA LYS A 183 8.97 -7.90 22.86
C LYS A 183 8.00 -6.94 23.55
N ASN A 184 7.89 -6.95 24.88
CA ASN A 184 6.87 -6.17 25.58
C ASN A 184 6.94 -4.64 25.33
N GLU A 185 8.13 -4.08 25.08
CA GLU A 185 8.30 -2.64 24.82
C GLU A 185 8.05 -2.23 23.36
N ASN A 186 8.32 -3.11 22.39
CA ASN A 186 8.29 -2.78 20.95
C ASN A 186 7.22 -3.57 20.14
N PHE A 187 6.32 -4.29 20.81
CA PHE A 187 5.36 -5.20 20.18
C PHE A 187 3.91 -4.79 20.42
N ILE A 188 3.19 -4.45 19.35
CA ILE A 188 1.73 -4.40 19.35
C ILE A 188 1.24 -5.76 18.81
N PRO A 189 0.45 -6.54 19.56
CA PRO A 189 0.02 -7.88 19.12
C PRO A 189 -0.74 -7.93 17.80
N ASP A 190 -1.40 -6.83 17.43
CA ASP A 190 -2.13 -6.70 16.16
C ASP A 190 -1.19 -6.49 14.96
N ASP A 191 0.08 -6.08 15.14
CA ASP A 191 1.07 -5.94 14.03
C ASP A 191 1.47 -7.29 13.41
N MET A 192 1.20 -8.41 14.08
CA MET A 192 1.33 -9.76 13.50
C MET A 192 0.05 -10.26 12.83
N ARG A 193 -1.10 -9.59 13.03
CA ARG A 193 -2.38 -9.98 12.46
C ARG A 193 -2.52 -9.37 11.07
N LEU A 194 -1.94 -10.06 10.09
CA LEU A 194 -2.23 -9.79 8.69
C LEU A 194 -3.74 -9.92 8.46
N GLU A 195 -4.37 -8.89 7.90
CA GLU A 195 -5.75 -8.97 7.45
C GLU A 195 -5.82 -9.41 5.98
N PRO A 196 -6.79 -10.27 5.60
CA PRO A 196 -6.99 -10.63 4.21
C PRO A 196 -7.53 -9.43 3.42
N LEU A 197 -7.05 -9.26 2.17
CA LEU A 197 -7.54 -8.21 1.27
C LEU A 197 -9.04 -8.36 0.95
N GLY A 198 -9.49 -9.62 0.90
CA GLY A 198 -10.87 -10.04 0.66
C GLY A 198 -10.94 -11.40 -0.05
N THR A 199 -12.15 -11.83 -0.39
CA THR A 199 -12.43 -13.12 -1.05
C THR A 199 -13.04 -12.91 -2.43
N ASP A 200 -12.59 -13.67 -3.45
CA ASP A 200 -13.11 -13.58 -4.81
C ASP A 200 -14.41 -14.40 -5.03
N SER A 201 -14.98 -14.29 -6.23
CA SER A 201 -16.23 -15.00 -6.59
C SER A 201 -16.10 -16.52 -6.73
N LYS A 202 -14.87 -17.05 -6.75
CA LYS A 202 -14.54 -18.49 -6.77
C LYS A 202 -14.31 -19.04 -5.37
N GLY A 203 -14.06 -18.17 -4.38
CA GLY A 203 -13.85 -18.53 -2.97
C GLY A 203 -12.39 -18.52 -2.54
N TRP A 204 -11.48 -17.92 -3.31
CA TRP A 204 -10.10 -17.67 -2.88
C TRP A 204 -10.04 -16.43 -1.99
N THR A 205 -9.38 -16.52 -0.84
CA THR A 205 -9.05 -15.35 0.00
C THR A 205 -7.64 -14.89 -0.32
N TYR A 206 -7.45 -13.59 -0.56
CA TYR A 206 -6.17 -13.02 -0.98
C TYR A 206 -5.45 -12.31 0.17
N TRP A 207 -4.13 -12.43 0.17
CA TRP A 207 -3.25 -11.91 1.20
C TRP A 207 -2.06 -11.18 0.59
N TYR A 208 -1.60 -10.13 1.23
CA TYR A 208 -0.42 -9.38 0.81
C TYR A 208 0.50 -9.14 2.01
N PHE A 209 1.75 -9.59 1.87
CA PHE A 209 2.83 -9.46 2.86
C PHE A 209 4.14 -9.89 2.18
N GLY A 210 5.28 -9.81 2.88
CA GLY A 210 6.57 -10.23 2.31
C GLY A 210 7.08 -9.28 1.22
N GLY A 211 6.81 -7.98 1.35
CA GLY A 211 7.35 -6.94 0.45
C GLY A 211 6.52 -6.77 -0.83
N PHE A 212 6.75 -7.60 -1.84
CA PHE A 212 6.15 -7.43 -3.18
C PHE A 212 5.31 -8.63 -3.64
N ARG A 213 4.86 -9.46 -2.69
CA ARG A 213 4.22 -10.74 -2.97
C ARG A 213 2.73 -10.70 -2.66
N LEU A 214 1.93 -11.14 -3.63
CA LEU A 214 0.50 -11.43 -3.45
C LEU A 214 0.31 -12.94 -3.38
N TYR A 215 -0.47 -13.38 -2.40
CA TYR A 215 -0.82 -14.77 -2.20
C TYR A 215 -2.33 -14.96 -2.21
N ARG A 216 -2.77 -16.21 -2.35
CA ARG A 216 -4.15 -16.60 -2.13
C ARG A 216 -4.25 -17.93 -1.40
N GLU A 217 -5.35 -18.12 -0.69
CA GLU A 217 -5.65 -19.34 0.06
C GLU A 217 -7.03 -19.88 -0.24
N ILE A 218 -7.20 -21.14 0.09
CA ILE A 218 -8.50 -21.81 0.16
C ILE A 218 -8.94 -21.77 1.62
N PRO A 219 -10.00 -21.01 1.97
CA PRO A 219 -10.39 -20.78 3.36
C PRO A 219 -10.68 -22.08 4.10
N ILE A 220 -10.03 -22.28 5.24
CA ILE A 220 -10.18 -23.48 6.05
C ILE A 220 -11.43 -23.33 6.94
N PRO A 221 -12.47 -24.18 6.78
CA PRO A 221 -13.68 -24.08 7.57
C PRO A 221 -13.44 -24.53 9.02
N GLN A 222 -14.04 -23.85 9.99
CA GLN A 222 -13.88 -24.16 11.41
C GLN A 222 -14.44 -25.55 11.79
N GLY A 223 -13.82 -26.18 12.80
CA GLY A 223 -14.22 -27.49 13.33
C GLY A 223 -13.76 -28.69 12.48
N LYS A 224 -14.45 -29.83 12.62
CA LYS A 224 -14.04 -31.12 12.03
C LYS A 224 -13.73 -31.07 10.54
N LYS A 225 -14.54 -30.34 9.76
CA LYS A 225 -14.34 -30.17 8.30
C LYS A 225 -13.01 -29.50 7.95
N GLY A 226 -12.50 -28.61 8.80
CA GLY A 226 -11.17 -28.00 8.63
C GLY A 226 -10.07 -29.01 8.89
N ILE A 227 -10.18 -29.78 9.98
CA ILE A 227 -9.25 -30.86 10.31
C ILE A 227 -9.18 -31.89 9.17
N ASP A 228 -10.33 -32.32 8.65
CA ASP A 228 -10.42 -33.22 7.50
C ASP A 228 -9.78 -32.62 6.24
N MET A 229 -9.84 -31.29 6.07
CA MET A 229 -9.24 -30.56 4.95
C MET A 229 -7.72 -30.43 5.07
N LEU A 230 -7.17 -30.12 6.26
CA LEU A 230 -5.72 -30.16 6.51
C LEU A 230 -5.16 -31.59 6.34
N ASN A 231 -5.91 -32.61 6.77
CA ASN A 231 -5.49 -34.01 6.65
C ASN A 231 -5.54 -34.55 5.21
N SER A 232 -6.23 -33.87 4.29
CA SER A 232 -6.43 -34.31 2.90
C SER A 232 -5.72 -33.45 1.86
N ARG A 233 -5.14 -32.31 2.26
CA ARG A 233 -4.40 -31.40 1.38
C ARG A 233 -3.08 -31.00 2.03
N ASP A 234 -1.98 -31.27 1.34
CA ASP A 234 -0.63 -30.87 1.76
C ASP A 234 -0.51 -29.34 1.92
N PHE A 235 -1.22 -28.57 1.09
CA PHE A 235 -1.20 -27.10 1.09
C PHE A 235 -2.59 -26.49 0.85
N THR A 236 -2.84 -25.36 1.49
CA THR A 236 -4.05 -24.53 1.35
C THR A 236 -3.75 -23.11 0.85
N PHE A 237 -2.48 -22.82 0.54
CA PHE A 237 -1.94 -21.49 0.26
C PHE A 237 -1.06 -21.53 -1.00
N GLU A 238 -1.03 -20.47 -1.81
CA GLU A 238 -0.12 -20.36 -2.96
C GLU A 238 0.21 -18.90 -3.33
N LEU A 239 1.39 -18.70 -3.90
CA LEU A 239 1.87 -17.41 -4.43
C LEU A 239 1.18 -17.10 -5.77
N VAL A 240 0.64 -15.90 -5.90
CA VAL A 240 -0.07 -15.42 -7.11
C VAL A 240 0.85 -14.59 -7.99
N CYS A 241 1.58 -13.63 -7.40
CA CYS A 241 2.53 -12.79 -8.12
C CYS A 241 3.65 -12.25 -7.21
N HIS A 242 4.83 -12.08 -7.80
CA HIS A 242 6.06 -11.58 -7.15
C HIS A 242 7.01 -10.85 -8.12
N SER A 243 6.77 -10.94 -9.43
CA SER A 243 7.47 -10.20 -10.49
C SER A 243 6.59 -9.08 -11.08
N ILE A 244 7.20 -8.08 -11.73
CA ILE A 244 6.47 -6.97 -12.37
C ILE A 244 5.47 -7.50 -13.41
N GLU A 245 5.88 -8.49 -14.20
CA GLU A 245 5.04 -9.12 -15.23
C GLU A 245 3.84 -9.85 -14.61
N SER A 246 4.06 -10.61 -13.52
CA SER A 246 2.99 -11.33 -12.82
C SER A 246 1.98 -10.38 -12.16
N TRP A 247 2.42 -9.23 -11.65
CA TRP A 247 1.54 -8.17 -11.16
C TRP A 247 0.68 -7.57 -12.29
N HIS A 248 1.28 -7.22 -13.44
CA HIS A 248 0.51 -6.74 -14.60
C HIS A 248 -0.49 -7.77 -15.14
N GLN A 249 -0.17 -9.07 -15.09
CA GLN A 249 -1.12 -10.13 -15.45
C GLN A 249 -2.28 -10.19 -14.45
N THR A 250 -1.99 -10.11 -13.15
CA THR A 250 -3.00 -10.11 -12.08
C THR A 250 -3.98 -8.95 -12.23
N VAL A 251 -3.48 -7.72 -12.48
CA VAL A 251 -4.31 -6.54 -12.74
C VAL A 251 -5.28 -6.77 -13.90
N LYS A 252 -4.78 -7.26 -15.05
CA LYS A 252 -5.63 -7.54 -16.23
C LYS A 252 -6.74 -8.56 -15.94
N ILE A 253 -6.50 -9.54 -15.06
CA ILE A 253 -7.51 -10.52 -14.65
C ILE A 253 -8.61 -9.83 -13.82
N PHE A 254 -8.25 -8.99 -12.86
CA PHE A 254 -9.24 -8.29 -12.02
C PHE A 254 -9.99 -7.18 -12.78
N GLU A 255 -9.34 -6.46 -13.70
CA GLU A 255 -9.98 -5.45 -14.56
C GLU A 255 -10.99 -6.07 -15.55
N SER A 256 -10.67 -7.24 -16.12
CA SER A 256 -11.55 -7.92 -17.09
C SER A 256 -12.70 -8.70 -16.42
N THR A 257 -12.60 -9.00 -15.12
CA THR A 257 -13.60 -9.75 -14.38
C THR A 257 -14.80 -8.87 -14.00
N LYS A 258 -15.99 -9.19 -14.55
CA LYS A 258 -17.25 -8.51 -14.24
C LYS A 258 -17.85 -8.96 -12.89
N SER A 259 -17.09 -8.80 -11.80
CA SER A 259 -17.53 -9.12 -10.44
C SER A 259 -18.51 -8.08 -9.86
N LYS A 260 -19.18 -8.44 -8.76
CA LYS A 260 -20.12 -7.58 -8.01
C LYS A 260 -19.88 -7.71 -6.50
N GLY A 261 -20.22 -6.67 -5.74
CA GLY A 261 -20.05 -6.63 -4.28
C GLY A 261 -18.59 -6.77 -3.85
N ALA A 262 -18.36 -7.51 -2.76
CA ALA A 262 -17.02 -7.73 -2.17
C ALA A 262 -15.95 -8.20 -3.17
N ALA A 263 -16.31 -9.04 -4.15
CA ALA A 263 -15.36 -9.50 -5.18
C ALA A 263 -14.98 -8.41 -6.20
N LYS A 264 -15.71 -7.28 -6.27
CA LYS A 264 -15.33 -6.08 -7.01
C LYS A 264 -14.46 -5.16 -6.14
N GLU A 265 -14.81 -5.00 -4.87
CA GLU A 265 -14.01 -4.24 -3.89
C GLU A 265 -12.60 -4.83 -3.75
N LEU A 266 -12.49 -6.16 -3.67
CA LEU A 266 -11.21 -6.88 -3.73
C LEU A 266 -10.41 -6.55 -4.99
N GLY A 267 -11.05 -6.56 -6.16
CA GLY A 267 -10.39 -6.24 -7.43
C GLY A 267 -9.86 -4.81 -7.46
N VAL A 268 -10.63 -3.84 -6.96
CA VAL A 268 -10.18 -2.45 -6.81
C VAL A 268 -8.97 -2.37 -5.88
N LYS A 269 -9.04 -2.94 -4.67
CA LYS A 269 -7.91 -2.98 -3.73
C LYS A 269 -6.65 -3.60 -4.32
N ILE A 270 -6.77 -4.72 -5.05
CA ILE A 270 -5.62 -5.38 -5.69
C ILE A 270 -5.03 -4.51 -6.80
N CYS A 271 -5.85 -3.83 -7.61
CA CYS A 271 -5.36 -2.93 -8.65
C CYS A 271 -4.68 -1.67 -8.06
N GLU A 272 -5.25 -1.07 -7.01
CA GLU A 272 -4.64 0.06 -6.29
C GLU A 272 -3.28 -0.32 -5.68
N LEU A 273 -3.23 -1.46 -4.98
CA LEU A 273 -2.00 -2.03 -4.43
C LEU A 273 -0.96 -2.34 -5.52
N ALA A 274 -1.39 -2.90 -6.65
CA ALA A 274 -0.50 -3.23 -7.76
C ALA A 274 0.20 -1.99 -8.34
N LEU A 275 -0.49 -0.84 -8.44
CA LEU A 275 0.11 0.41 -8.91
C LEU A 275 1.24 0.88 -7.99
N GLU A 276 1.04 0.80 -6.67
CA GLU A 276 2.08 1.14 -5.69
C GLU A 276 3.27 0.16 -5.76
N ILE A 277 2.98 -1.14 -5.86
CA ILE A 277 4.00 -2.20 -5.83
C ILE A 277 4.84 -2.22 -7.10
N ILE A 278 4.21 -2.12 -8.28
CA ILE A 278 4.93 -2.01 -9.57
C ILE A 278 5.85 -0.78 -9.53
N GLY A 279 5.35 0.39 -9.11
CA GLY A 279 6.17 1.60 -9.01
C GLY A 279 7.37 1.45 -8.05
N LYS A 280 7.20 0.77 -6.91
CA LYS A 280 8.31 0.46 -5.99
C LYS A 280 9.32 -0.52 -6.60
N MET A 281 8.86 -1.54 -7.31
CA MET A 281 9.73 -2.53 -7.97
C MET A 281 10.52 -1.89 -9.12
N GLU A 282 9.88 -1.12 -10.01
CA GLU A 282 10.52 -0.38 -11.09
C GLU A 282 11.56 0.61 -10.55
N ALA A 283 11.25 1.34 -9.47
CA ALA A 283 12.20 2.24 -8.83
C ALA A 283 13.42 1.50 -8.25
N ARG A 284 13.22 0.33 -7.64
CA ARG A 284 14.30 -0.54 -7.13
C ARG A 284 15.18 -1.07 -8.26
N GLU A 285 14.59 -1.49 -9.38
CA GLU A 285 15.32 -1.95 -10.55
C GLU A 285 16.08 -0.83 -11.25
N ALA A 286 15.46 0.34 -11.43
CA ALA A 286 16.13 1.52 -11.98
C ALA A 286 17.31 1.97 -11.09
N ALA A 287 17.18 1.87 -9.77
CA ALA A 287 18.28 2.12 -8.83
C ALA A 287 19.41 1.09 -8.98
N ARG A 288 19.08 -0.20 -9.13
CA ARG A 288 20.06 -1.28 -9.42
C ARG A 288 20.83 -0.98 -10.70
N LEU A 289 20.14 -0.71 -11.80
CA LEU A 289 20.74 -0.41 -13.11
C LEU A 289 21.64 0.84 -13.07
N ARG A 290 21.22 1.89 -12.36
CA ARG A 290 22.06 3.09 -12.14
C ARG A 290 23.33 2.79 -11.36
N ASN A 291 23.27 1.94 -10.34
CA ASN A 291 24.43 1.56 -9.54
C ASN A 291 25.39 0.63 -10.33
N GLU A 292 24.84 -0.30 -11.11
CA GLU A 292 25.62 -1.15 -12.02
C GLU A 292 26.32 -0.32 -13.10
N ALA A 293 25.63 0.64 -13.73
CA ALA A 293 26.23 1.55 -14.70
C ALA A 293 27.36 2.41 -14.10
N LYS A 294 27.19 2.91 -12.87
CA LYS A 294 28.26 3.61 -12.13
C LYS A 294 29.47 2.70 -11.89
N LEU A 295 29.25 1.46 -11.43
CA LEU A 295 30.33 0.51 -11.16
C LEU A 295 31.05 0.08 -12.45
N LYS A 296 30.31 -0.10 -13.55
CA LYS A 296 30.87 -0.40 -14.87
C LYS A 296 31.74 0.76 -15.37
N LYS A 297 31.25 2.01 -15.31
CA LYS A 297 32.03 3.21 -15.67
C LYS A 297 33.29 3.36 -14.79
N ALA A 298 33.21 3.00 -13.50
CA ALA A 298 34.39 2.99 -12.62
C ALA A 298 35.44 1.93 -13.04
N ARG A 299 35.02 0.70 -13.33
CA ARG A 299 35.91 -0.38 -13.83
C ARG A 299 36.53 -0.02 -15.18
N GLU A 300 35.76 0.58 -16.09
CA GLU A 300 36.26 1.03 -17.40
C GLU A 300 37.33 2.13 -17.24
N LEU A 301 37.20 3.03 -16.26
CA LEU A 301 38.22 4.04 -15.93
C LEU A 301 39.50 3.44 -15.32
N GLU A 302 39.41 2.36 -14.53
CA GLU A 302 40.59 1.66 -13.99
C GLU A 302 41.40 0.92 -15.06
N LEU A 303 40.73 0.43 -16.11
CA LEU A 303 41.35 -0.29 -17.23
C LEU A 303 42.06 0.64 -18.24
N VAL A 304 41.92 1.97 -18.11
CA VAL A 304 42.62 2.94 -18.97
C VAL A 304 44.14 2.90 -18.68
N PRO A 305 45.00 2.59 -19.67
CA PRO A 305 46.44 2.47 -19.43
C PRO A 305 47.08 3.79 -18.99
N ARG A 306 47.53 3.86 -17.73
CA ARG A 306 48.24 5.00 -17.09
C ARG A 306 49.66 5.29 -17.65
N LYS A 307 49.88 5.09 -18.96
CA LYS A 307 51.17 5.32 -19.63
C LYS A 307 50.97 6.01 -20.98
N ARG A 308 50.85 7.33 -20.98
CA ARG A 308 51.07 8.17 -22.16
C ARG A 308 52.01 9.33 -21.82
N SER A 309 52.72 9.80 -22.84
CA SER A 309 53.70 10.89 -22.68
C SER A 309 53.04 12.16 -22.13
N ARG A 310 53.73 12.82 -21.20
CA ARG A 310 53.34 14.04 -20.45
C ARG A 310 52.83 15.19 -21.32
N ARG A 311 53.06 15.16 -22.64
CA ARG A 311 52.62 16.16 -23.63
C ARG A 311 51.25 15.85 -24.27
N LEU A 312 50.84 14.58 -24.28
CA LEU A 312 49.49 14.15 -24.67
C LEU A 312 48.55 14.12 -23.46
N GLU A 313 49.09 13.78 -22.28
CA GLU A 313 48.37 13.74 -21.01
C GLU A 313 47.65 15.05 -20.70
N VAL A 314 48.33 16.20 -20.82
CA VAL A 314 47.71 17.53 -20.62
C VAL A 314 46.54 17.79 -21.57
N LYS A 315 46.62 17.32 -22.83
CA LYS A 315 45.55 17.53 -23.81
C LYS A 315 44.34 16.63 -23.53
N PHE A 316 44.58 15.36 -23.21
CA PHE A 316 43.53 14.43 -22.79
C PHE A 316 42.90 14.84 -21.44
N ASP A 317 43.67 15.40 -20.51
CA ASP A 317 43.14 15.91 -19.23
C ASP A 317 42.30 17.17 -19.40
N GLU A 318 42.67 18.10 -20.29
CA GLU A 318 41.82 19.25 -20.62
C GLU A 318 40.52 18.81 -21.31
N GLU A 319 40.61 17.86 -22.25
CA GLU A 319 39.46 17.34 -23.00
C GLU A 319 38.54 16.49 -22.11
N ALA A 320 39.09 15.67 -21.22
CA ALA A 320 38.36 14.92 -20.21
C ALA A 320 37.75 15.83 -19.12
N LYS A 321 38.42 16.92 -18.72
CA LYS A 321 37.82 17.93 -17.83
C LYS A 321 36.65 18.64 -18.50
N ARG A 322 36.77 19.02 -19.78
CA ARG A 322 35.66 19.60 -20.57
C ARG A 322 34.48 18.63 -20.68
N GLN A 323 34.73 17.37 -21.05
CA GLN A 323 33.69 16.34 -21.11
C GLN A 323 33.06 16.07 -19.74
N LYS A 324 33.84 16.09 -18.66
CA LYS A 324 33.31 15.92 -17.29
C LYS A 324 32.43 17.11 -16.87
N ILE A 325 32.82 18.34 -17.20
CA ILE A 325 31.99 19.53 -16.97
C ILE A 325 30.68 19.43 -17.77
N GLU A 326 30.75 19.05 -19.03
CA GLU A 326 29.58 18.87 -19.91
C GLU A 326 28.67 17.71 -19.44
N GLU A 327 29.24 16.60 -18.94
CA GLU A 327 28.48 15.51 -18.31
C GLU A 327 27.83 15.94 -16.98
N GLU A 328 28.52 16.72 -16.16
CA GLU A 328 27.97 17.27 -14.90
C GLU A 328 26.86 18.30 -15.18
N GLU A 329 27.01 19.13 -16.21
CA GLU A 329 25.99 20.08 -16.67
C GLU A 329 24.76 19.35 -17.21
N LYS A 330 24.94 18.34 -18.08
CA LYS A 330 23.87 17.45 -18.55
C LYS A 330 23.19 16.69 -17.41
N GLN A 331 23.93 16.29 -16.37
CA GLN A 331 23.35 15.67 -15.18
C GLN A 331 22.55 16.66 -14.33
N ARG A 332 23.00 17.91 -14.18
CA ARG A 332 22.23 18.98 -13.51
C ARG A 332 20.95 19.30 -14.28
N GLU A 333 21.03 19.47 -15.60
CA GLU A 333 19.84 19.66 -16.45
C GLU A 333 18.86 18.48 -16.34
N ALA A 334 19.37 17.23 -16.38
CA ALA A 334 18.52 16.05 -16.25
C ALA A 334 17.84 15.98 -14.87
N PHE A 335 18.57 16.32 -13.81
CA PHE A 335 18.02 16.40 -12.46
C PHE A 335 16.95 17.50 -12.35
N GLU A 336 17.21 18.69 -12.87
CA GLU A 336 16.26 19.80 -12.86
C GLU A 336 15.00 19.49 -13.70
N ARG A 337 15.15 18.81 -14.86
CA ARG A 337 14.00 18.34 -15.65
C ARG A 337 13.16 17.31 -14.89
N ILE A 338 13.79 16.41 -14.13
CA ILE A 338 13.09 15.46 -13.26
C ILE A 338 12.38 16.20 -12.12
N GLU A 339 13.04 17.17 -11.49
CA GLU A 339 12.45 17.96 -10.40
C GLU A 339 11.25 18.78 -10.88
N ARG A 340 11.37 19.51 -12.00
CA ARG A 340 10.24 20.23 -12.62
C ARG A 340 9.09 19.29 -12.97
N ARG A 341 9.37 18.10 -13.50
CA ARG A 341 8.34 17.08 -13.79
C ARG A 341 7.67 16.56 -12.52
N ASN A 342 8.41 16.35 -11.44
CA ASN A 342 7.86 15.91 -10.16
C ASN A 342 6.98 16.99 -9.53
N ARG A 343 7.40 18.26 -9.56
CA ARG A 343 6.58 19.39 -9.11
C ARG A 343 5.25 19.49 -9.89
N LEU A 344 5.31 19.40 -11.23
CA LEU A 344 4.11 19.39 -12.08
C LEU A 344 3.19 18.18 -11.80
N ASN A 345 3.76 16.99 -11.59
CA ASN A 345 2.98 15.79 -11.24
C ASN A 345 2.29 15.95 -9.88
N GLU A 346 2.97 16.50 -8.88
CA GLU A 346 2.39 16.69 -7.54
C GLU A 346 1.29 17.77 -7.58
N GLU A 347 1.53 18.90 -8.24
CA GLU A 347 0.48 19.91 -8.49
C GLU A 347 -0.73 19.32 -9.22
N GLU A 348 -0.53 18.43 -10.19
CA GLU A 348 -1.64 17.79 -10.90
C GLU A 348 -2.40 16.80 -10.01
N LYS A 349 -1.69 16.04 -9.18
CA LYS A 349 -2.26 15.13 -8.18
C LYS A 349 -3.10 15.90 -7.15
N GLU A 350 -2.56 16.97 -6.58
CA GLU A 350 -3.29 17.86 -5.65
C GLU A 350 -4.55 18.47 -6.32
N LYS A 351 -4.44 18.93 -7.58
CA LYS A 351 -5.58 19.43 -8.36
C LYS A 351 -6.63 18.35 -8.64
N ARG A 352 -6.26 17.07 -8.70
CA ARG A 352 -7.20 15.94 -8.81
C ARG A 352 -7.86 15.64 -7.46
N GLU A 353 -7.10 15.60 -6.37
CA GLU A 353 -7.61 15.39 -5.00
C GLU A 353 -8.62 16.48 -4.59
N MET A 354 -8.32 17.76 -4.81
CA MET A 354 -9.26 18.85 -4.56
C MET A 354 -10.56 18.71 -5.36
N LYS A 355 -10.50 18.27 -6.63
CA LYS A 355 -11.71 18.02 -7.45
C LYS A 355 -12.55 16.85 -6.92
N ILE A 356 -11.90 15.80 -6.40
CA ILE A 356 -12.58 14.65 -5.81
C ILE A 356 -13.32 15.05 -4.53
N GLU A 357 -12.65 15.75 -3.61
CA GLU A 357 -13.29 16.19 -2.35
C GLU A 357 -14.34 17.30 -2.60
N GLU A 358 -14.16 18.18 -3.59
CA GLU A 358 -15.22 19.14 -3.96
C GLU A 358 -16.46 18.42 -4.54
N ALA A 359 -16.27 17.38 -5.36
CA ALA A 359 -17.36 16.57 -5.89
C ALA A 359 -18.06 15.76 -4.79
N ARG A 360 -17.28 15.21 -3.84
CA ARG A 360 -17.78 14.52 -2.65
C ARG A 360 -18.65 15.44 -1.80
N LEU A 361 -18.13 16.60 -1.39
CA LEU A 361 -18.87 17.56 -0.56
C LEU A 361 -20.15 18.06 -1.24
N LYS A 362 -20.16 18.20 -2.58
CA LYS A 362 -21.39 18.49 -3.36
C LYS A 362 -22.40 17.34 -3.31
N ASN A 363 -21.96 16.08 -3.43
CA ASN A 363 -22.82 14.90 -3.36
C ASN A 363 -23.37 14.68 -1.95
N ASP A 364 -22.56 14.89 -0.93
CA ASP A 364 -22.94 14.75 0.48
C ASP A 364 -23.98 15.83 0.84
N LEU A 365 -23.78 17.08 0.40
CA LEU A 365 -24.78 18.15 0.51
C LEU A 365 -26.08 17.82 -0.24
N HIS A 366 -25.99 17.30 -1.46
CA HIS A 366 -27.17 16.94 -2.25
C HIS A 366 -27.96 15.81 -1.59
N THR A 367 -27.26 14.82 -1.01
CA THR A 367 -27.84 13.72 -0.26
C THR A 367 -28.53 14.24 1.00
N TYR A 368 -27.84 15.06 1.80
CA TYR A 368 -28.40 15.68 3.00
C TYR A 368 -29.68 16.47 2.72
N LEU A 369 -29.66 17.37 1.73
CA LEU A 369 -30.84 18.15 1.34
C LEU A 369 -31.97 17.27 0.79
N THR A 370 -31.65 16.17 0.10
CA THR A 370 -32.65 15.24 -0.44
C THR A 370 -33.28 14.36 0.65
N GLN A 371 -32.50 13.95 1.66
CA GLN A 371 -33.01 13.28 2.85
C GLN A 371 -33.94 14.21 3.62
N ARG A 372 -33.51 15.45 3.91
CA ARG A 372 -34.32 16.43 4.62
C ARG A 372 -35.64 16.72 3.90
N MET A 373 -35.62 16.93 2.57
CA MET A 373 -36.85 17.07 1.76
C MET A 373 -37.79 15.84 1.75
N ALA A 374 -37.35 14.67 2.24
CA ALA A 374 -38.18 13.47 2.35
C ALA A 374 -38.82 13.31 3.74
N ASP A 375 -38.48 14.18 4.70
CA ASP A 375 -39.09 14.19 6.03
C ASP A 375 -40.56 14.61 5.95
N LYS A 376 -41.42 13.90 6.70
CA LYS A 376 -42.89 13.98 6.55
C LYS A 376 -43.50 15.27 7.11
N ASP A 377 -42.77 15.98 7.94
CA ASP A 377 -43.27 17.12 8.72
C ASP A 377 -42.88 18.48 8.12
N ILE A 378 -42.30 18.49 6.90
CA ILE A 378 -41.87 19.72 6.20
C ILE A 378 -43.03 20.45 5.53
N THR A 379 -43.07 21.77 5.70
CA THR A 379 -44.05 22.65 5.05
C THR A 379 -43.73 22.88 3.56
N GLN A 380 -44.75 23.29 2.78
CA GLN A 380 -44.58 23.52 1.35
C GLN A 380 -43.58 24.65 1.04
N ASP A 381 -43.47 25.66 1.90
CA ASP A 381 -42.56 26.80 1.72
C ASP A 381 -41.11 26.42 2.06
N GLU A 382 -40.89 25.65 3.12
CA GLU A 382 -39.58 25.06 3.43
C GLU A 382 -39.10 24.11 2.32
N LEU A 383 -40.01 23.31 1.75
CA LEU A 383 -39.71 22.46 0.60
C LEU A 383 -39.28 23.26 -0.63
N ALA A 384 -39.88 24.44 -0.86
CA ALA A 384 -39.45 25.35 -1.93
C ALA A 384 -38.05 25.91 -1.67
N SER A 385 -37.78 26.40 -0.45
CA SER A 385 -36.46 26.89 -0.05
C SER A 385 -35.37 25.81 -0.17
N LEU A 386 -35.63 24.58 0.27
CA LEU A 386 -34.70 23.45 0.14
C LEU A 386 -34.39 23.11 -1.32
N ARG A 387 -35.37 23.22 -2.24
CA ARG A 387 -35.15 23.02 -3.68
C ARG A 387 -34.20 24.06 -4.26
N GLU A 388 -34.33 25.33 -3.86
CA GLU A 388 -33.42 26.40 -4.31
C GLU A 388 -32.00 26.22 -3.77
N LEU A 389 -31.86 25.83 -2.49
CA LEU A 389 -30.57 25.53 -1.85
C LEU A 389 -29.87 24.31 -2.46
N ARG A 390 -30.62 23.37 -3.04
CA ARG A 390 -30.09 22.19 -3.75
C ARG A 390 -29.57 22.50 -5.16
N LEU A 391 -29.97 23.62 -5.77
CA LEU A 391 -29.46 24.00 -7.09
C LEU A 391 -27.94 24.25 -7.02
N GLY A 392 -27.23 23.91 -8.10
CA GLY A 392 -25.79 24.18 -8.20
C GLY A 392 -25.43 25.67 -8.06
N ILE A 393 -24.18 25.93 -7.69
CA ILE A 393 -23.53 27.23 -7.90
C ILE A 393 -22.57 27.05 -9.07
N PHE A 394 -22.70 27.95 -10.05
CA PHE A 394 -21.88 27.97 -11.26
C PHE A 394 -20.96 29.20 -11.23
N SER A 395 -19.95 29.23 -12.11
CA SER A 395 -19.06 30.39 -12.25
C SER A 395 -19.84 31.68 -12.54
N THR A 396 -20.92 31.60 -13.34
CA THR A 396 -21.82 32.71 -13.68
C THR A 396 -22.81 33.10 -12.58
N THR A 397 -22.87 32.39 -11.46
CA THR A 397 -23.77 32.72 -10.34
C THR A 397 -23.28 33.96 -9.60
N THR A 398 -24.11 35.01 -9.57
CA THR A 398 -23.80 36.30 -8.96
C THR A 398 -23.53 36.19 -7.46
N GLU A 399 -22.70 37.11 -6.94
CA GLU A 399 -22.33 37.21 -5.52
C GLU A 399 -23.57 37.18 -4.59
N GLN A 400 -24.62 37.93 -4.95
CA GLN A 400 -25.86 37.98 -4.16
C GLN A 400 -26.60 36.63 -4.11
N VAL A 401 -26.65 35.87 -5.20
CA VAL A 401 -27.27 34.52 -5.19
C VAL A 401 -26.42 33.53 -4.39
N ARG A 402 -25.09 33.64 -4.45
CA ARG A 402 -24.20 32.82 -3.60
C ARG A 402 -24.42 33.14 -2.12
N LYS A 403 -24.55 34.43 -1.77
CA LYS A 403 -24.83 34.92 -0.42
C LYS A 403 -26.14 34.40 0.16
N GLU A 404 -27.25 34.48 -0.58
CA GLU A 404 -28.54 33.95 -0.07
C GLU A 404 -28.51 32.42 0.09
N LYS A 405 -27.81 31.68 -0.78
CA LYS A 405 -27.58 30.24 -0.58
C LYS A 405 -26.75 29.93 0.67
N MET A 406 -25.67 30.68 0.90
CA MET A 406 -24.84 30.54 2.08
C MET A 406 -25.64 30.79 3.37
N LYS A 407 -26.48 31.83 3.43
CA LYS A 407 -27.40 32.05 4.56
C LYS A 407 -28.34 30.87 4.78
N GLY A 408 -28.98 30.37 3.72
CA GLY A 408 -29.94 29.27 3.85
C GLY A 408 -29.28 27.96 4.32
N TRP A 409 -28.03 27.68 3.95
CA TRP A 409 -27.28 26.55 4.53
C TRP A 409 -26.93 26.77 6.00
N VAL A 410 -26.57 28.00 6.42
CA VAL A 410 -26.33 28.34 7.84
C VAL A 410 -27.61 28.21 8.66
N GLN A 411 -28.76 28.60 8.12
CA GLN A 411 -30.07 28.44 8.77
C GLN A 411 -30.51 26.98 8.97
N LEU A 412 -29.93 26.03 8.21
CA LEU A 412 -30.22 24.60 8.34
C LEU A 412 -29.32 23.89 9.36
N LEU A 413 -28.30 24.56 9.90
CA LEU A 413 -27.45 24.01 10.96
C LEU A 413 -28.30 23.74 12.23
N GLU A 414 -28.12 22.57 12.82
CA GLU A 414 -28.79 22.19 14.08
C GLU A 414 -28.33 23.07 15.25
N ASN A 415 -27.06 23.48 15.22
CA ASN A 415 -26.45 24.37 16.20
C ASN A 415 -26.10 25.71 15.54
N PRO A 416 -26.60 26.86 16.06
CA PRO A 416 -26.37 28.16 15.44
C PRO A 416 -24.90 28.58 15.57
N VAL A 417 -24.27 28.87 14.44
CA VAL A 417 -22.91 29.43 14.38
C VAL A 417 -22.98 30.91 14.01
N THR A 418 -22.39 31.75 14.86
CA THR A 418 -22.29 33.20 14.68
C THR A 418 -20.85 33.59 14.34
N ALA A 419 -20.68 34.67 13.56
CA ALA A 419 -19.36 35.27 13.34
C ALA A 419 -19.23 36.54 14.20
N LYS A 420 -18.14 36.66 14.95
CA LYS A 420 -17.75 37.86 15.69
C LYS A 420 -16.50 38.46 15.06
N ILE A 421 -16.42 39.79 15.10
CA ILE A 421 -15.22 40.53 14.69
C ILE A 421 -14.74 41.34 15.90
N ASN A 422 -13.59 40.96 16.43
CA ASN A 422 -12.90 41.68 17.49
C ASN A 422 -11.61 42.24 16.88
N GLU A 423 -11.40 43.56 16.90
CA GLU A 423 -10.15 44.17 16.39
C GLU A 423 -9.75 43.67 14.98
N GLN A 424 -10.72 43.65 14.07
CA GLN A 424 -10.60 43.12 12.69
C GLN A 424 -10.35 41.60 12.56
N HIS A 425 -10.19 40.87 13.67
CA HIS A 425 -10.07 39.42 13.69
C HIS A 425 -11.45 38.74 13.74
N VAL A 426 -11.69 37.84 12.80
CA VAL A 426 -12.84 36.95 12.77
C VAL A 426 -12.64 35.79 13.75
N THR A 427 -13.66 35.54 14.56
CA THR A 427 -13.85 34.28 15.30
C THR A 427 -15.29 33.78 15.11
N PHE A 428 -15.47 32.46 15.04
CA PHE A 428 -16.81 31.85 15.06
C PHE A 428 -17.18 31.43 16.47
N VAL A 429 -18.45 31.58 16.85
CA VAL A 429 -18.95 31.27 18.19
C VAL A 429 -20.30 30.54 18.10
N GLY A 430 -20.45 29.45 18.86
CA GLY A 430 -21.66 28.65 19.02
C GLY A 430 -21.39 27.50 20.00
N ASP A 431 -22.43 26.98 20.66
CA ASP A 431 -22.27 26.05 21.78
C ASP A 431 -21.66 24.68 21.37
N SER A 432 -21.91 24.26 20.13
CA SER A 432 -21.43 23.02 19.51
C SER A 432 -20.51 23.30 18.32
N LEU A 433 -19.59 24.26 18.45
CA LEU A 433 -18.73 24.72 17.35
C LEU A 433 -17.85 23.64 16.69
N PRO A 434 -17.24 22.67 17.42
CA PRO A 434 -16.47 21.58 16.80
C PRO A 434 -17.34 20.69 15.90
N GLU A 435 -18.51 20.30 16.40
CA GLU A 435 -19.48 19.46 15.68
C GLU A 435 -20.05 20.18 14.46
N ALA A 436 -20.30 21.50 14.59
CA ALA A 436 -20.71 22.34 13.47
C ALA A 436 -19.62 22.45 12.39
N PHE A 437 -18.34 22.45 12.74
CA PHE A 437 -17.23 22.52 11.77
C PHE A 437 -17.06 21.24 10.94
N ASP A 438 -17.48 20.09 11.46
CA ASP A 438 -17.60 18.85 10.70
C ASP A 438 -18.92 18.72 9.92
N SER A 439 -19.87 19.66 10.10
CA SER A 439 -21.09 19.70 9.29
C SER A 439 -20.80 20.02 7.83
N ILE A 440 -21.38 19.19 6.96
CA ILE A 440 -21.42 19.36 5.49
C ILE A 440 -21.90 20.78 5.12
N LEU A 441 -22.90 21.31 5.85
CA LEU A 441 -23.48 22.63 5.61
C LEU A 441 -22.46 23.74 5.88
N LEU A 442 -21.74 23.70 7.01
CA LEU A 442 -20.77 24.74 7.35
C LEU A 442 -19.53 24.67 6.44
N ARG A 443 -18.96 23.47 6.22
CA ARG A 443 -17.82 23.29 5.30
C ARG A 443 -18.16 23.78 3.89
N ASN A 444 -19.34 23.43 3.36
CA ASN A 444 -19.76 23.90 2.05
C ASN A 444 -20.05 25.42 2.00
N THR A 445 -20.53 26.01 3.09
CA THR A 445 -20.70 27.47 3.24
C THR A 445 -19.35 28.18 3.18
N LEU A 446 -18.40 27.78 4.03
CA LEU A 446 -17.05 28.37 4.08
C LEU A 446 -16.30 28.20 2.75
N LYS A 447 -16.41 27.02 2.11
CA LYS A 447 -15.87 26.79 0.75
C LYS A 447 -16.48 27.75 -0.27
N THR A 448 -17.79 27.95 -0.22
CA THR A 448 -18.51 28.85 -1.14
C THR A 448 -18.13 30.31 -0.89
N TYR A 449 -17.90 30.71 0.36
CA TYR A 449 -17.40 32.03 0.73
C TYR A 449 -16.02 32.29 0.11
N LEU A 450 -15.04 31.41 0.35
CA LEU A 450 -13.69 31.52 -0.22
C LEU A 450 -13.70 31.51 -1.76
N SER A 451 -14.51 30.65 -2.38
CA SER A 451 -14.72 30.63 -3.83
C SER A 451 -15.33 31.94 -4.36
N THR A 452 -16.16 32.62 -3.57
CA THR A 452 -16.75 33.91 -3.94
C THR A 452 -15.71 35.03 -3.88
N LEU A 453 -14.83 35.03 -2.87
CA LEU A 453 -13.69 35.97 -2.82
C LEU A 453 -12.78 35.81 -4.04
N MET A 454 -12.38 34.57 -4.37
CA MET A 454 -11.57 34.27 -5.56
C MET A 454 -12.25 34.70 -6.87
N THR A 455 -13.58 34.58 -6.98
CA THR A 455 -14.30 34.89 -8.23
C THR A 455 -14.46 36.40 -8.46
N PHE A 456 -14.60 37.21 -7.40
CA PHE A 456 -15.10 38.59 -7.52
C PHE A 456 -14.20 39.69 -6.96
N ARG A 457 -13.10 39.37 -6.25
CA ARG A 457 -12.24 40.37 -5.61
C ARG A 457 -10.75 40.15 -5.89
N PHE A 458 -10.16 39.14 -5.26
CA PHE A 458 -8.70 38.94 -5.25
C PHE A 458 -8.34 37.47 -5.35
N GLU A 459 -7.21 37.21 -5.99
CA GLU A 459 -6.60 35.89 -6.11
C GLU A 459 -5.21 35.94 -5.48
N THR A 460 -5.06 35.32 -4.31
CA THR A 460 -3.78 35.21 -3.61
C THR A 460 -3.44 33.74 -3.39
N ASN A 461 -2.14 33.42 -3.30
CA ASN A 461 -1.68 32.08 -2.96
C ASN A 461 -2.22 31.63 -1.59
N LEU A 462 -2.27 32.55 -0.62
CA LEU A 462 -2.81 32.29 0.72
C LEU A 462 -4.30 31.93 0.68
N LEU A 463 -5.12 32.59 -0.15
CA LEU A 463 -6.53 32.23 -0.33
C LEU A 463 -6.68 30.83 -0.98
N HIS A 464 -5.81 30.49 -1.93
CA HIS A 464 -5.74 29.14 -2.51
C HIS A 464 -5.35 28.08 -1.47
N ASP A 465 -4.36 28.35 -0.63
CA ASP A 465 -3.91 27.43 0.43
C ASP A 465 -5.01 27.19 1.48
N ILE A 466 -5.73 28.24 1.88
CA ILE A 466 -6.87 28.13 2.82
C ILE A 466 -8.01 27.32 2.20
N TYR A 467 -8.34 27.58 0.92
CA TYR A 467 -9.35 26.82 0.19
C TYR A 467 -8.97 25.33 0.09
N LYS A 468 -7.70 25.04 -0.21
CA LYS A 468 -7.13 23.68 -0.27
C LYS A 468 -7.21 23.00 1.09
N LYS A 469 -6.73 23.63 2.17
CA LYS A 469 -6.80 23.09 3.55
C LYS A 469 -8.24 22.82 4.00
N LEU A 470 -9.20 23.68 3.63
CA LEU A 470 -10.61 23.49 4.00
C LEU A 470 -11.26 22.29 3.29
N LEU A 471 -10.89 22.02 2.04
CA LEU A 471 -11.40 20.88 1.27
C LEU A 471 -10.77 19.54 1.68
N LEU A 472 -9.48 19.53 2.00
CA LEU A 472 -8.79 18.32 2.44
C LEU A 472 -9.31 17.91 3.82
N LYS A 473 -9.75 16.65 3.96
CA LYS A 473 -10.47 16.14 5.14
C LYS A 473 -9.78 16.46 6.48
N ASN A 474 -8.44 16.50 6.48
CA ASN A 474 -7.59 16.74 7.66
C ASN A 474 -6.80 18.07 7.60
N GLY A 475 -7.13 19.01 6.69
CA GLY A 475 -6.34 20.23 6.50
C GLY A 475 -6.48 21.28 7.61
N TYR A 476 -7.53 21.18 8.44
CA TYR A 476 -7.70 21.91 9.70
C TYR A 476 -8.12 20.93 10.80
N SER A 477 -7.43 20.98 11.94
CA SER A 477 -7.75 20.17 13.13
C SER A 477 -8.95 20.69 13.92
N ASN A 478 -9.22 21.99 13.82
CA ASN A 478 -10.34 22.69 14.43
C ASN A 478 -10.63 24.01 13.68
N ILE A 479 -11.73 24.66 14.03
CA ILE A 479 -12.14 25.94 13.45
C ILE A 479 -11.23 27.13 13.84
N GLU A 480 -10.50 27.04 14.95
CA GLU A 480 -9.57 28.09 15.40
C GLU A 480 -8.35 28.20 14.49
N ALA A 481 -7.83 27.06 14.03
CA ALA A 481 -6.79 26.98 13.02
C ALA A 481 -7.26 27.58 11.68
N PHE A 482 -8.53 27.36 11.30
CA PHE A 482 -9.15 28.02 10.15
C PHE A 482 -9.29 29.54 10.36
N CYS A 483 -9.73 29.99 11.53
CA CYS A 483 -9.81 31.42 11.86
C CYS A 483 -8.44 32.10 11.79
N THR A 484 -7.39 31.42 12.28
CA THR A 484 -6.01 31.92 12.27
C THR A 484 -5.54 32.21 10.85
N ASP A 485 -5.63 31.23 9.95
CA ASP A 485 -5.26 31.45 8.54
C ASP A 485 -6.16 32.49 7.86
N LEU A 486 -7.46 32.50 8.17
CA LEU A 486 -8.42 33.46 7.60
C LEU A 486 -8.11 34.91 8.02
N ASN A 487 -7.65 35.12 9.25
CA ASN A 487 -7.22 36.43 9.74
C ASN A 487 -5.90 36.86 9.07
N LEU A 488 -4.93 35.96 8.92
CA LEU A 488 -3.71 36.21 8.13
C LEU A 488 -4.04 36.59 6.68
N LEU A 489 -5.07 35.98 6.08
CA LEU A 489 -5.56 36.39 4.77
C LEU A 489 -6.08 37.84 4.78
N PHE A 490 -6.90 38.20 5.77
CA PHE A 490 -7.42 39.56 5.90
C PHE A 490 -6.34 40.62 6.19
N GLU A 491 -5.27 40.27 6.89
CA GLU A 491 -4.10 41.13 7.06
C GLU A 491 -3.29 41.31 5.75
N SER A 492 -3.31 40.31 4.86
CA SER A 492 -2.51 40.30 3.62
C SER A 492 -3.13 41.07 2.44
N ILE A 493 -4.39 41.49 2.53
CA ILE A 493 -5.15 42.14 1.45
C ILE A 493 -5.41 43.62 1.73
N ASP A 494 -5.84 44.38 0.72
CA ASP A 494 -6.13 45.80 0.90
C ASP A 494 -7.35 46.02 1.83
N GLU A 495 -7.41 47.22 2.43
CA GLU A 495 -8.45 47.54 3.42
C GLU A 495 -9.88 47.50 2.82
N LYS A 496 -10.03 47.79 1.53
CA LYS A 496 -11.33 47.84 0.85
C LYS A 496 -11.86 46.42 0.62
N ASP A 497 -11.02 45.52 0.13
CA ASP A 497 -11.33 44.12 -0.09
C ASP A 497 -11.48 43.37 1.24
N ARG A 498 -10.68 43.70 2.26
CA ARG A 498 -10.88 43.25 3.65
C ARG A 498 -12.25 43.63 4.16
N ASN A 499 -12.60 44.92 4.13
CA ASN A 499 -13.90 45.40 4.60
C ASN A 499 -15.05 44.75 3.83
N HIS A 500 -14.90 44.52 2.51
CA HIS A 500 -15.89 43.79 1.73
C HIS A 500 -16.00 42.32 2.14
N ALA A 501 -14.88 41.61 2.31
CA ALA A 501 -14.87 40.20 2.71
C ALA A 501 -15.47 39.98 4.11
N LEU A 502 -15.17 40.87 5.06
CA LEU A 502 -15.78 40.89 6.40
C LEU A 502 -17.30 41.16 6.32
N ASN A 503 -17.73 42.17 5.54
CA ASN A 503 -19.15 42.46 5.33
C ASN A 503 -19.91 41.31 4.66
N LEU A 504 -19.30 40.61 3.70
CA LEU A 504 -19.87 39.41 3.09
C LEU A 504 -20.07 38.32 4.15
N LEU A 505 -19.05 38.05 4.97
CA LEU A 505 -19.09 37.04 6.03
C LEU A 505 -20.18 37.33 7.07
N LEU A 506 -20.20 38.55 7.61
CA LEU A 506 -21.21 39.03 8.56
C LEU A 506 -22.63 39.03 7.99
N SER A 507 -22.76 39.14 6.67
CA SER A 507 -24.07 39.06 6.01
C SER A 507 -24.54 37.64 5.72
N VAL A 508 -23.69 36.63 5.94
CA VAL A 508 -23.99 35.20 5.83
C VAL A 508 -24.26 34.59 7.21
N PHE A 509 -23.38 34.88 8.18
CA PHE A 509 -23.50 34.37 9.55
C PHE A 509 -24.27 35.36 10.43
N PRO A 510 -25.30 34.92 11.18
CA PRO A 510 -26.04 35.82 12.05
C PRO A 510 -25.12 36.46 13.09
N HIS A 511 -25.27 37.77 13.28
CA HIS A 511 -24.57 38.50 14.33
C HIS A 511 -25.03 38.04 15.71
N ALA A 512 -24.10 37.51 16.50
CA ALA A 512 -24.22 37.61 17.96
C ALA A 512 -24.10 39.09 18.34
N LYS A 513 -25.12 39.62 19.04
CA LYS A 513 -25.06 40.95 19.66
C LYS A 513 -24.12 40.96 20.86
#